data_AF-A0A0R2SCQ7-F1
#
_entry.id   AF-A0A0R2SCQ7-F1
#
_cell.length_a   1.000
_cell.length_b   1.000
_cell.length_c   1.000
_cell.angle_alpha   90.00
_cell.angle_beta   90.00
_cell.angle_gamma   90.00
#
_symmetry.space_group_name_H-M   'P 1'
#
loop_
_entity.id
_entity.type
_entity.pdbx_description
1 polymer ?
#
loop_
_entity_poly.entity_id
_entity_poly.type
_entity_poly.pdbx_seq_one_letter_code
_entity_poly.pdbx_strand_id
1 'polypeptide(L)'
;MEFVAHPENRSAYRLIERQDLSGLHFEDGDVHSSEELRHARWQLLHKATFEGNVEERKVTIYVTAQEGHFAIHTTLWACTEDKVVFKNGEELPIRVINAVEFHHSSEE
;
A
#
# COMPACT_ATOMS: atom_id res chain seq x y z
N MET A 1 -3.47 -10.23 16.01
CA MET A 1 -2.61 -9.87 14.88
C MET A 1 -3.29 -8.67 14.26
N GLU A 2 -2.74 -7.47 14.41
CA GLU A 2 -3.34 -6.23 13.93
C GLU A 2 -2.73 -5.86 12.59
N PHE A 3 -3.54 -5.36 11.66
CA PHE A 3 -3.02 -4.76 10.45
C PHE A 3 -2.40 -3.41 10.83
N VAL A 4 -1.09 -3.38 10.99
CA VAL A 4 -0.38 -2.22 11.54
C VAL A 4 -0.22 -1.16 10.45
N ALA A 5 -0.52 0.10 10.79
CA ALA A 5 -0.28 1.25 9.90
C ALA A 5 1.21 1.50 9.60
N HIS A 6 2.11 0.76 10.25
CA HIS A 6 3.55 0.83 10.07
C HIS A 6 4.17 -0.54 10.36
N PRO A 7 4.99 -1.10 9.45
CA PRO A 7 5.75 -2.29 9.77
C PRO A 7 6.78 -1.97 10.86
N GLU A 8 6.93 -2.87 11.84
CA GLU A 8 7.91 -2.76 12.93
C GLU A 8 9.36 -2.59 12.43
N ASN A 9 9.64 -3.05 11.20
CA ASN A 9 10.96 -3.00 10.60
C ASN A 9 10.95 -2.26 9.24
N ARG A 10 10.75 -0.93 9.28
CA ARG A 10 10.75 -0.08 8.07
C ARG A 10 12.08 -0.15 7.30
N SER A 11 13.19 -0.37 8.01
CA SER A 11 14.54 -0.49 7.45
C SER A 11 14.70 -1.68 6.49
N ALA A 12 13.83 -2.67 6.59
CA ALA A 12 13.83 -3.84 5.71
C ALA A 12 13.19 -3.54 4.33
N TYR A 13 12.45 -2.44 4.21
CA TYR A 13 11.75 -2.07 2.97
C TYR A 13 12.59 -1.13 2.14
N ARG A 14 12.84 -1.52 0.89
CA ARG A 14 13.53 -0.67 -0.07
C ARG A 14 12.54 0.32 -0.69
N LEU A 15 12.85 1.62 -0.62
CA LEU A 15 12.05 2.61 -1.30
C LEU A 15 12.20 2.45 -2.81
N ILE A 16 11.08 2.27 -3.51
CA ILE A 16 11.01 2.18 -4.97
C ILE A 16 9.95 3.14 -5.49
N GLU A 17 10.04 3.39 -6.80
CA GLU A 17 9.01 4.14 -7.50
C GLU A 17 7.92 3.20 -8.02
N ARG A 18 6.73 3.74 -8.16
CA ARG A 18 5.55 3.05 -8.72
C ARG A 18 5.75 2.53 -10.16
N GLN A 19 6.72 3.04 -10.92
CA GLN A 19 7.12 2.49 -12.23
C GLN A 19 7.87 1.15 -12.11
N ASP A 20 8.59 0.95 -11.00
CA ASP A 20 9.38 -0.26 -10.74
C ASP A 20 8.47 -1.47 -10.45
N LEU A 21 7.21 -1.21 -10.02
CA LEU A 21 6.19 -2.23 -9.80
C LEU A 21 5.95 -3.14 -11.01
N SER A 22 6.07 -2.61 -12.23
CA SER A 22 5.86 -3.39 -13.45
C SER A 22 6.95 -4.46 -13.67
N GLY A 23 8.11 -4.31 -13.02
CA GLY A 23 9.19 -5.29 -13.06
C GLY A 23 9.17 -6.30 -11.91
N LEU A 24 8.32 -6.11 -10.90
CA LEU A 24 8.27 -6.95 -9.72
C LEU A 24 7.38 -8.18 -9.92
N HIS A 25 7.81 -9.31 -9.36
CA HIS A 25 7.04 -10.54 -9.37
C HIS A 25 6.26 -10.71 -8.07
N PHE A 26 4.93 -10.71 -8.19
CA PHE A 26 4.01 -10.91 -7.08
C PHE A 26 3.50 -12.36 -7.06
N GLU A 27 3.63 -13.03 -5.93
CA GLU A 27 3.03 -14.35 -5.75
C GLU A 27 1.50 -14.29 -5.79
N ASP A 28 0.86 -15.39 -6.18
CA ASP A 28 -0.60 -15.52 -6.22
C ASP A 28 -1.21 -15.66 -4.82
N GLY A 29 -0.38 -15.99 -3.81
CA GLY A 29 -0.78 -16.08 -2.42
C GLY A 29 -1.11 -14.72 -1.81
N ASP A 30 -2.18 -14.66 -1.01
CA ASP A 30 -2.48 -13.46 -0.23
C ASP A 30 -1.54 -13.37 0.98
N VAL A 31 -0.95 -12.19 1.20
CA VAL A 31 -0.04 -11.92 2.32
C VAL A 31 -0.72 -12.14 3.67
N HIS A 32 -2.05 -11.99 3.75
CA HIS A 32 -2.84 -12.24 4.95
C HIS A 32 -3.88 -13.34 4.73
N SER A 33 -3.66 -14.50 5.31
CA SER A 33 -4.65 -15.58 5.28
C SER A 33 -5.93 -15.26 6.06
N SER A 34 -5.91 -14.28 6.97
CA SER A 34 -7.07 -13.92 7.81
C SER A 34 -7.96 -12.88 7.14
N GLU A 35 -9.26 -13.19 7.07
CA GLU A 35 -10.29 -12.30 6.52
C GLU A 35 -10.36 -10.95 7.26
N GLU A 36 -10.17 -10.94 8.59
CA GLU A 36 -10.14 -9.73 9.41
C GLU A 36 -9.02 -8.77 8.98
N LEU A 37 -7.82 -9.29 8.68
CA LEU A 37 -6.68 -8.50 8.22
C LEU A 37 -6.93 -7.95 6.81
N ARG A 38 -7.55 -8.74 5.93
CA ARG A 38 -7.94 -8.28 4.59
C ARG A 38 -8.96 -7.14 4.68
N HIS A 39 -9.94 -7.25 5.57
CA HIS A 39 -10.92 -6.21 5.78
C HIS A 39 -10.29 -4.93 6.33
N ALA A 40 -9.42 -5.04 7.34
CA ALA A 40 -8.69 -3.89 7.90
C ALA A 40 -7.82 -3.18 6.85
N ARG A 41 -7.11 -3.95 6.02
CA ARG A 41 -6.34 -3.45 4.88
C ARG A 41 -7.21 -2.68 3.90
N TRP A 42 -8.35 -3.26 3.52
CA TRP A 42 -9.29 -2.62 2.59
C TRP A 42 -9.82 -1.29 3.13
N GLN A 43 -10.22 -1.25 4.40
CA GLN A 43 -10.66 -0.02 5.07
C GLN A 43 -9.58 1.08 5.03
N LEU A 44 -8.32 0.71 5.30
CA LEU A 44 -7.19 1.66 5.25
C LEU A 44 -6.90 2.15 3.83
N LEU A 45 -6.92 1.27 2.82
CA LEU A 45 -6.70 1.66 1.43
C LEU A 45 -7.83 2.56 0.93
N HIS A 46 -9.06 2.27 1.31
CA HIS A 46 -10.22 3.11 1.00
C HIS A 46 -10.09 4.49 1.64
N LYS A 47 -9.66 4.55 2.90
CA LYS A 47 -9.34 5.81 3.58
C LYS A 47 -8.20 6.58 2.90
N ALA A 48 -7.11 5.91 2.55
CA ALA A 48 -5.97 6.50 1.85
C ALA A 48 -6.35 7.04 0.46
N THR A 49 -7.28 6.36 -0.22
CA THR A 49 -7.86 6.83 -1.49
C THR A 49 -8.68 8.09 -1.29
N PHE A 50 -9.49 8.16 -0.23
CA PHE A 50 -10.25 9.36 0.10
C PHE A 50 -9.32 10.54 0.42
N GLU A 51 -8.33 10.36 1.30
CA GLU A 51 -7.34 11.40 1.63
C GLU A 51 -6.51 11.81 0.40
N GLY A 52 -6.14 10.85 -0.45
CA GLY A 52 -5.43 11.11 -1.71
C GLY A 52 -6.26 11.91 -2.72
N ASN A 53 -7.58 11.76 -2.73
CA ASN A 53 -8.47 12.53 -3.59
C ASN A 53 -8.83 13.91 -3.01
N VAL A 54 -9.01 14.01 -1.69
CA VAL A 54 -9.43 15.26 -1.03
C VAL A 54 -8.25 16.21 -0.82
N GLU A 55 -7.12 15.71 -0.33
CA GLU A 55 -5.97 16.51 0.10
C GLU A 55 -4.74 16.33 -0.78
N GLU A 56 -4.85 15.55 -1.88
CA GLU A 56 -3.70 15.10 -2.68
C GLU A 56 -2.58 14.46 -1.83
N ARG A 57 -2.97 13.90 -0.68
CA ARG A 57 -2.05 13.41 0.34
C ARG A 57 -1.31 12.19 -0.17
N LYS A 58 0.00 12.19 0.04
CA LYS A 58 0.87 11.05 -0.27
C LYS A 58 0.88 10.07 0.89
N VAL A 59 0.86 8.79 0.56
CA VAL A 59 0.96 7.68 1.49
C VAL A 59 2.17 6.82 1.14
N THR A 60 2.71 6.11 2.13
CA THR A 60 3.72 5.08 1.89
C THR A 60 3.07 3.71 1.96
N ILE A 61 3.12 2.98 0.85
CA ILE A 61 2.56 1.63 0.74
C ILE A 61 3.70 0.64 0.82
N TYR A 62 3.58 -0.30 1.74
CA TYR A 62 4.55 -1.37 1.95
C TYR A 62 4.04 -2.63 1.28
N VAL A 63 4.84 -3.18 0.38
CA VAL A 63 4.52 -4.38 -0.39
C VAL A 63 5.62 -5.42 -0.24
N THR A 64 5.24 -6.67 -0.41
CA THR A 64 6.20 -7.77 -0.51
C THR A 64 6.07 -8.41 -1.88
N ALA A 65 7.20 -8.50 -2.59
CA ALA A 65 7.33 -9.21 -3.85
C ALA A 65 8.34 -10.35 -3.67
N GLN A 66 8.51 -11.18 -4.69
CA GLN A 66 9.45 -12.28 -4.68
C GLN A 66 10.90 -11.81 -4.48
N GLU A 67 11.23 -10.63 -5.01
CA GLU A 67 12.54 -10.00 -4.84
C GLU A 67 12.80 -9.43 -3.43
N GLY A 68 11.75 -9.25 -2.62
CA GLY A 68 11.87 -8.73 -1.24
C GLY A 68 10.78 -7.74 -0.85
N HIS A 69 11.12 -6.89 0.12
CA HIS A 69 10.20 -5.91 0.70
C HIS A 69 10.44 -4.51 0.13
N PHE A 70 9.36 -3.84 -0.29
CA PHE A 70 9.44 -2.56 -0.97
C PHE A 70 8.44 -1.55 -0.41
N ALA A 71 8.84 -0.28 -0.39
CA ALA A 71 8.01 0.83 0.03
C ALA A 71 7.81 1.79 -1.15
N ILE A 72 6.58 2.20 -1.42
CA ILE A 72 6.24 3.12 -2.50
C ILE A 72 5.59 4.36 -1.89
N HIS A 73 6.20 5.52 -2.10
CA HIS A 73 5.66 6.80 -1.67
C HIS A 73 4.85 7.43 -2.81
N THR A 74 3.53 7.35 -2.75
CA THR A 74 2.64 7.79 -3.84
C THR A 74 1.26 8.20 -3.34
N THR A 75 0.44 8.74 -4.24
CA THR A 75 -0.95 9.12 -3.96
C THR A 75 -1.87 8.03 -4.49
N LEU A 76 -2.72 7.48 -3.61
CA LEU A 76 -3.79 6.57 -3.99
C LEU A 76 -4.92 7.33 -4.66
N TRP A 77 -5.37 6.83 -5.81
CA TRP A 77 -6.39 7.48 -6.63
C TRP A 77 -7.70 6.69 -6.65
N ALA A 78 -7.61 5.37 -6.76
CA ALA A 78 -8.73 4.47 -6.57
C ALA A 78 -8.31 3.20 -5.81
N CYS A 79 -9.25 2.60 -5.08
CA CYS A 79 -9.10 1.30 -4.47
C CYS A 79 -10.32 0.46 -4.88
N THR A 80 -10.08 -0.75 -5.35
CA THR A 80 -11.11 -1.75 -5.66
C THR A 80 -11.06 -2.87 -4.61
N GLU A 81 -11.79 -3.97 -4.83
CA GLU A 81 -11.73 -5.13 -3.93
C GLU A 81 -10.48 -5.98 -4.15
N ASP A 82 -9.90 -5.97 -5.35
CA ASP A 82 -8.73 -6.79 -5.71
C ASP A 82 -7.44 -5.98 -5.88
N LYS A 83 -7.54 -4.74 -6.36
CA LYS A 83 -6.39 -3.89 -6.72
C LYS A 83 -6.58 -2.42 -6.33
N VAL A 84 -5.49 -1.72 -6.13
CA VAL A 84 -5.45 -0.27 -6.01
C VAL A 84 -4.85 0.36 -7.25
N VAL A 85 -5.27 1.58 -7.55
CA VAL A 85 -4.82 2.38 -8.69
C VAL A 85 -4.18 3.65 -8.16
N PHE A 86 -2.95 3.88 -8.60
CA PHE A 86 -2.19 5.08 -8.27
C PHE A 86 -2.51 6.21 -9.23
N LYS A 87 -2.23 7.43 -8.78
CA LYS A 87 -2.28 8.62 -9.63
C LYS A 87 -1.30 8.43 -10.80
N ASN A 88 -1.79 8.47 -12.05
CA ASN A 88 -1.15 8.10 -13.34
C ASN A 88 -1.45 6.70 -13.89
N GLY A 89 -2.25 5.88 -13.22
CA GLY A 89 -2.85 4.67 -13.79
C GLY A 89 -2.12 3.36 -13.53
N GLU A 90 -0.98 3.38 -12.83
CA GLU A 90 -0.34 2.16 -12.33
C GLU A 90 -1.23 1.45 -11.30
N GLU A 91 -1.28 0.12 -11.38
CA GLU A 91 -2.14 -0.72 -10.56
C GLU A 91 -1.30 -1.65 -9.68
N LEU A 92 -1.77 -1.90 -8.45
CA LEU A 92 -1.12 -2.82 -7.52
C LEU A 92 -2.16 -3.74 -6.88
N PRO A 93 -1.95 -5.06 -6.90
CA PRO A 93 -2.85 -5.99 -6.24
C PRO A 93 -2.88 -5.75 -4.72
N ILE A 94 -4.07 -5.71 -4.14
CA ILE A 94 -4.25 -5.49 -2.70
C ILE A 94 -3.63 -6.64 -1.90
N ARG A 95 -3.65 -7.86 -2.46
CA ARG A 95 -3.09 -9.07 -1.85
C ARG A 95 -1.63 -8.95 -1.43
N VAL A 96 -0.82 -8.14 -2.11
CA VAL A 96 0.62 -7.97 -1.82
C VAL A 96 0.93 -6.80 -0.89
N ILE A 97 -0.08 -5.99 -0.57
CA ILE A 97 0.06 -4.85 0.34
C ILE A 97 0.09 -5.38 1.77
N ASN A 98 1.19 -5.11 2.45
CA ASN A 98 1.43 -5.50 3.84
C ASN A 98 1.04 -4.39 4.83
N ALA A 99 1.24 -3.12 4.47
CA ALA A 99 0.88 -1.98 5.33
C ALA A 99 0.72 -0.69 4.52
N VAL A 100 -0.04 0.27 5.07
CA VAL A 100 -0.23 1.61 4.50
C VAL A 100 0.03 2.64 5.59
N GLU A 101 1.03 3.48 5.37
CA GLU A 101 1.40 4.58 6.25
C GLU A 101 0.92 5.92 5.69
N PHE A 102 0.21 6.67 6.52
CA PHE A 102 -0.30 8.00 6.21
C PHE A 102 0.70 9.04 6.70
N HIS A 103 1.13 9.93 5.80
CA HIS A 103 1.94 11.09 6.19
C HIS A 103 0.99 12.22 6.53
N HIS A 104 0.74 12.42 7.82
CA HIS A 104 0.06 13.62 8.27
C HIS A 104 1.06 14.78 8.17
N SER A 105 0.81 15.72 7.27
CA SER A 105 1.46 17.03 7.33
C SER A 105 0.98 17.70 8.61
N SER A 106 1.66 17.44 9.71
CA SER A 106 1.52 18.24 10.92
C SER A 106 2.27 19.54 10.66
N GLU A 107 1.57 20.50 10.08
CA GLU A 107 1.98 21.89 10.12
C GLU A 107 0.94 22.61 10.98
N GLU A 108 1.19 22.62 12.28
CA GLU A 108 0.62 23.55 13.28
C GLU A 108 1.73 23.91 14.27
#